data_AF-A0A4S8JMD8-F1
#
_entry.id   AF-A0A4S8JMD8-F1
#
_cell.length_a   1.000
_cell.length_b   1.000
_cell.length_c   1.000
_cell.angle_alpha   90.00
_cell.angle_beta   90.00
_cell.angle_gamma   90.00
#
_symmetry.space_group_name_H-M   'P 1'
#
loop_
_entity.id
_entity.type
_entity.pdbx_description
1 polymer ?
#
loop_
_entity_poly.entity_id
_entity_poly.type
_entity_poly.pdbx_seq_one_letter_code
_entity_poly.pdbx_strand_id
1 'polypeptide(L)'
;MNEGRKEAMKVFQITESLKRCGISDDTTYVLAARFGASHDEMKDVEKLIKGKEIDLLELEGRANNAQIQKHYKITPQELAISSLSDAIVCRIAARDAL
;
A
#
# COMPACT_ATOMS: atom_id res chain seq x y z
N MET A 1 25.39 35.09 -0.32
CA MET A 1 25.85 33.71 -0.58
C MET A 1 25.09 32.81 0.36
N ASN A 2 23.88 32.43 -0.02
CA ASN A 2 23.54 31.18 -0.71
C ASN A 2 23.72 29.98 0.22
N GLU A 3 22.61 29.51 0.78
CA GLU A 3 22.09 28.17 0.47
C GLU A 3 20.64 28.17 0.95
N GLY A 4 19.72 28.48 0.02
CA GLY A 4 18.29 28.36 0.29
C GLY A 4 18.03 26.91 0.65
N ARG A 5 17.53 26.69 1.87
CA ARG A 5 16.90 25.41 2.24
C ARG A 5 15.77 25.21 1.24
N LYS A 6 16.05 24.46 0.18
CA LYS A 6 15.02 23.84 -0.63
C LYS A 6 14.39 22.81 0.29
N GLU A 7 13.37 23.26 1.01
CA GLU A 7 12.38 22.37 1.57
C GLU A 7 11.81 21.61 0.38
N ALA A 8 12.37 20.43 0.11
CA ALA A 8 11.88 19.55 -0.92
C ALA A 8 10.54 19.03 -0.40
N MET A 9 9.48 19.79 -0.63
CA MET A 9 8.11 19.32 -0.49
C MET A 9 8.02 18.01 -1.26
N LYS A 10 7.89 16.90 -0.52
CA LYS A 10 7.88 15.54 -1.06
C LYS A 10 6.74 15.46 -2.07
N VAL A 11 7.06 15.47 -3.36
CA VAL A 11 6.05 15.36 -4.42
C VAL A 11 5.47 13.95 -4.36
N PHE A 12 4.18 13.85 -4.10
CA PHE A 12 3.41 12.61 -4.16
C PHE A 12 3.46 12.07 -5.60
N GLN A 13 4.30 11.07 -5.85
CA GLN A 13 4.45 10.48 -7.17
C GLN A 13 3.36 9.43 -7.39
N ILE A 14 2.18 9.90 -7.81
CA ILE A 14 0.99 9.07 -8.09
C ILE A 14 1.37 7.84 -8.93
N THR A 15 2.16 8.03 -9.99
CA THR A 15 2.59 6.95 -10.88
C THR A 15 3.43 5.89 -10.16
N GLU A 16 4.36 6.29 -9.29
CA GLU A 16 5.21 5.33 -8.57
C GLU A 16 4.42 4.59 -7.49
N SER A 17 3.47 5.27 -6.83
CA SER A 17 2.56 4.62 -5.88
C SER A 17 1.69 3.56 -6.58
N LEU A 18 1.17 3.85 -7.77
CA LEU A 18 0.38 2.89 -8.55
C LEU A 18 1.23 1.70 -9.03
N LYS A 19 2.48 1.91 -9.44
CA LYS A 19 3.37 0.80 -9.81
C LYS A 19 3.74 -0.11 -8.63
N ARG A 20 3.86 0.44 -7.42
CA ARG A 20 4.28 -0.31 -6.22
C ARG A 20 3.14 -1.00 -5.50
N CYS A 21 1.98 -0.33 -5.42
CA CYS A 21 0.81 -0.81 -4.68
C CYS A 21 -0.27 -1.41 -5.57
N GLY A 22 -0.22 -1.17 -6.89
CA GLY A 22 -1.11 -1.77 -7.86
C GLY A 22 -0.72 -3.20 -8.22
N ILE A 23 -1.51 -3.80 -9.10
CA ILE A 23 -1.27 -5.14 -9.63
C ILE A 23 -0.28 -5.11 -10.80
N SER A 24 0.42 -6.21 -10.99
CA SER A 24 1.30 -6.51 -12.13
C SER A 24 0.79 -7.75 -12.87
N ASP A 25 1.34 -8.02 -14.07
CA ASP A 25 0.92 -9.13 -14.93
C ASP A 25 1.14 -10.52 -14.28
N ASP A 26 2.07 -10.62 -13.33
CA ASP A 26 2.39 -11.82 -12.55
C ASP A 26 1.65 -11.91 -11.20
N THR A 27 0.77 -10.95 -10.89
CA THR A 27 0.02 -10.94 -9.63
C THR A 27 -1.00 -12.08 -9.57
N THR A 28 -0.86 -12.98 -8.58
CA THR A 28 -1.78 -14.11 -8.36
C THR A 28 -2.80 -13.87 -7.23
N TYR A 29 -2.61 -12.82 -6.42
CA TYR A 29 -3.50 -12.41 -5.34
C TYR A 29 -3.84 -10.94 -5.50
N VAL A 30 -5.12 -10.62 -5.61
CA VAL A 30 -5.60 -9.26 -5.85
C VAL A 30 -6.54 -8.85 -4.72
N LEU A 31 -6.27 -7.69 -4.12
CA LEU A 31 -7.21 -7.01 -3.23
C LEU A 31 -8.02 -6.01 -4.05
N ALA A 32 -9.30 -6.30 -4.26
CA ALA A 32 -10.22 -5.38 -4.92
C ALA A 32 -10.97 -4.55 -3.87
N ALA A 33 -10.87 -3.23 -3.98
CA ALA A 33 -11.58 -2.30 -3.10
C ALA A 33 -12.41 -1.31 -3.93
N ARG A 34 -13.67 -1.12 -3.55
CA ARG A 34 -14.57 -0.11 -4.12
C ARG A 34 -15.27 0.63 -2.99
N PHE A 35 -15.31 1.94 -3.07
CA PHE A 35 -15.96 2.79 -2.07
C PHE A 35 -17.35 3.20 -2.55
N GLY A 36 -18.34 3.19 -1.65
CA GLY A 36 -19.72 3.62 -1.95
C GLY A 36 -20.46 2.70 -2.93
N ALA A 37 -20.09 1.41 -2.99
CA ALA A 37 -20.69 0.45 -3.90
C ALA A 37 -21.98 -0.14 -3.33
N SER A 38 -23.00 -0.26 -4.19
CA SER A 38 -24.12 -1.16 -3.96
C SER A 38 -23.68 -2.62 -4.08
N HIS A 39 -24.52 -3.53 -3.57
CA HIS A 39 -24.25 -4.96 -3.67
C HIS A 39 -24.18 -5.46 -5.12
N ASP A 40 -24.97 -4.89 -6.03
CA ASP A 40 -24.94 -5.29 -7.44
C ASP A 40 -23.68 -4.78 -8.15
N GLU A 41 -23.19 -3.58 -7.83
CA GLU A 41 -21.89 -3.10 -8.34
C GLU A 41 -20.72 -3.94 -7.83
N MET A 42 -20.82 -4.53 -6.63
CA MET A 42 -19.80 -5.46 -6.12
C MET A 42 -19.79 -6.77 -6.91
N LYS A 43 -20.94 -7.28 -7.34
CA LYS A 43 -21.01 -8.44 -8.26
C LYS A 43 -20.38 -8.14 -9.61
N ASP A 44 -20.46 -6.91 -10.08
CA ASP A 44 -19.79 -6.52 -11.32
C ASP A 44 -18.27 -6.49 -11.17
N VAL A 45 -17.75 -6.08 -10.00
CA VAL A 45 -16.31 -6.19 -9.68
C VAL A 45 -15.87 -7.65 -9.65
N GLU A 46 -16.66 -8.53 -9.04
CA GLU A 46 -16.36 -9.98 -8.98
C GLU A 46 -16.20 -10.58 -10.39
N LYS A 47 -17.07 -10.22 -11.33
CA LYS A 47 -17.01 -10.70 -12.73
C LYS A 47 -15.73 -10.28 -13.48
N LEU A 48 -15.05 -9.22 -13.03
CA LEU A 48 -13.80 -8.76 -13.64
C LEU A 48 -12.60 -9.61 -13.21
N ILE A 49 -12.71 -10.34 -12.09
CA ILE A 49 -11.59 -11.06 -11.47
C ILE A 49 -11.75 -12.55 -11.74
N LYS A 50 -10.82 -13.10 -12.52
CA LYS A 50 -10.74 -14.55 -12.77
C LYS A 50 -9.98 -15.22 -11.63
N GLY A 51 -10.69 -15.64 -10.60
CA GLY A 51 -10.08 -16.28 -9.44
C GLY A 51 -11.10 -16.85 -8.48
N LYS A 52 -10.62 -17.19 -7.28
CA LYS A 52 -11.46 -17.61 -6.15
C LYS A 52 -11.37 -16.53 -5.07
N GLU A 53 -12.52 -16.04 -4.63
CA GLU A 53 -12.60 -15.18 -3.45
C GLU A 53 -12.15 -15.96 -2.20
N ILE A 54 -11.35 -15.29 -1.37
CA ILE A 54 -10.84 -15.81 -0.10
C ILE A 54 -11.16 -14.82 1.01
N ASP A 55 -11.16 -15.32 2.25
CA ASP A 55 -11.44 -14.48 3.41
C ASP A 55 -10.35 -13.40 3.58
N LEU A 56 -10.75 -12.18 3.92
CA LEU A 56 -9.85 -11.06 4.17
C LEU A 56 -8.88 -11.36 5.32
N LEU A 57 -9.24 -12.25 6.24
CA LEU A 57 -8.38 -12.72 7.31
C LEU A 57 -7.09 -13.42 6.80
N GLU A 58 -7.10 -13.96 5.57
CA GLU A 58 -5.91 -14.57 4.98
C GLU A 58 -4.87 -13.54 4.49
N LEU A 59 -5.23 -12.25 4.40
CA LEU A 59 -4.38 -11.21 3.82
C LEU A 59 -3.06 -11.04 4.60
N GLU A 60 -3.13 -11.04 5.93
CA GLU A 60 -1.95 -10.88 6.78
C GLU A 60 -0.94 -12.02 6.56
N GLY A 61 -1.42 -13.26 6.48
CA GLY A 61 -0.58 -14.43 6.24
C GLY A 61 0.07 -14.46 4.85
N ARG A 62 -0.46 -13.69 3.89
CA ARG A 62 0.04 -13.58 2.52
C ARG A 62 0.87 -12.32 2.29
N ALA A 63 0.94 -11.42 3.26
CA ALA A 63 1.65 -10.16 3.15
C ALA A 63 3.18 -10.37 3.08
N ASN A 64 3.82 -9.79 2.07
CA ASN A 64 5.28 -9.78 1.96
C ASN A 64 5.88 -8.71 2.87
N ASN A 65 6.07 -9.05 4.15
CA ASN A 65 6.60 -8.14 5.16
C ASN A 65 7.96 -7.52 4.77
N ALA A 66 8.85 -8.27 4.12
CA ALA A 66 10.15 -7.75 3.68
C ALA A 66 10.00 -6.68 2.59
N GLN A 67 9.11 -6.89 1.63
CA GLN A 67 8.81 -5.91 0.59
C GLN A 67 8.11 -4.67 1.16
N ILE A 68 7.18 -4.84 2.11
CA ILE A 68 6.49 -3.75 2.79
C ILE A 68 7.49 -2.88 3.55
N GLN A 69 8.36 -3.48 4.37
CA GLN A 69 9.40 -2.75 5.10
C GLN A 69 10.34 -2.00 4.16
N LYS A 70 10.73 -2.60 3.03
CA LYS A 70 11.57 -1.97 2.02
C LYS A 70 10.89 -0.76 1.37
N HIS A 71 9.63 -0.90 0.94
CA HIS A 71 8.88 0.17 0.27
C HIS A 71 8.58 1.34 1.22
N TYR A 72 8.18 1.04 2.45
CA TYR A 72 7.96 2.09 3.46
C TYR A 72 9.24 2.55 4.16
N LYS A 73 10.41 2.01 3.80
CA LYS A 73 11.72 2.34 4.38
C LYS A 73 11.73 2.24 5.92
N ILE A 74 11.04 1.25 6.45
CA ILE A 74 10.89 1.00 7.88
C ILE A 74 12.19 0.38 8.39
N THR A 75 12.70 0.91 9.50
CA THR A 75 13.99 0.48 10.05
C THR A 75 13.81 -0.52 11.19
N PRO A 76 14.80 -1.39 11.46
CA PRO A 76 14.75 -2.29 12.62
C PRO A 76 14.59 -1.54 13.95
N GLN A 77 15.18 -0.34 14.06
CA GLN A 77 15.08 0.50 15.25
C GLN A 77 13.65 1.00 15.50
N GLU A 78 12.92 1.32 14.43
CA GLU A 78 11.51 1.72 14.49
C GLU A 78 10.62 0.54 14.93
N LEU A 79 10.89 -0.66 14.42
CA LEU A 79 10.19 -1.89 14.80
C LEU A 79 10.48 -2.35 16.24
N ALA A 80 11.56 -1.85 16.86
CA ALA A 80 11.85 -2.13 18.26
C ALA A 80 10.92 -1.37 19.23
N ILE A 81 10.26 -0.31 18.76
CA ILE A 81 9.41 0.57 19.59
C ILE A 81 7.96 0.70 19.07
N SER A 82 7.66 0.20 17.88
CA SER A 82 6.34 0.31 17.24
C SER A 82 6.01 -0.92 16.39
N SER A 83 4.73 -1.11 16.09
CA SER A 83 4.31 -2.16 15.17
C SER A 83 4.54 -1.76 13.71
N LEU A 84 4.61 -2.76 12.82
CA LEU A 84 4.69 -2.52 11.37
C LEU A 84 3.50 -1.68 10.87
N SER A 85 2.30 -1.95 11.36
CA SER A 85 1.09 -1.19 11.02
C SER A 85 1.16 0.26 11.47
N ASP A 86 1.66 0.54 12.68
CA ASP A 86 1.76 1.92 13.18
C ASP A 86 2.76 2.74 12.37
N ALA A 87 3.91 2.14 12.04
CA ALA A 87 4.92 2.75 11.19
C ALA A 87 4.36 3.12 9.80
N ILE A 88 3.59 2.20 9.18
CA ILE A 88 2.94 2.43 7.89
C ILE A 88 1.89 3.53 7.98
N VAL A 89 1.00 3.48 8.98
CA VAL A 89 -0.05 4.49 9.19
C VAL A 89 0.56 5.86 9.38
N CYS A 90 1.65 5.98 10.15
CA CYS A 90 2.39 7.22 10.33
C CYS A 90 2.91 7.76 9.00
N ARG A 91 3.52 6.91 8.16
CA ARG A 91 4.02 7.31 6.82
C ARG A 91 2.92 7.77 5.89
N ILE A 92 1.77 7.08 5.87
CA ILE A 92 0.61 7.47 5.07
C ILE A 92 0.07 8.81 5.54
N ALA A 93 -0.13 8.97 6.85
CA ALA A 93 -0.65 10.20 7.46
C ALA A 93 0.27 11.41 7.21
N ALA A 94 1.58 11.21 7.32
CA ALA A 94 2.59 12.23 7.04
C ALA A 94 2.81 12.50 5.55
N ARG A 95 2.14 11.76 4.64
CA ARG A 95 2.40 11.75 3.19
C ARG A 95 3.87 11.47 2.87
N ASP A 96 4.51 10.71 3.75
CA ASP A 96 5.91 10.27 3.66
C ASP A 96 6.05 8.90 3.00
N ALA A 97 4.92 8.25 2.67
CA ALA A 97 4.87 7.01 1.92
C ALA A 97 5.39 7.24 0.49
N LEU A 98 6.58 6.71 0.20
CA LEU A 98 7.23 6.72 -1.12
C LEU A 98 7.73 5.32 -1.47
#